data_AF-A0A7Y1V003-F1
#
_entry.id   AF-A0A7Y1V003-F1
#
_cell.length_a   1.000
_cell.length_b   1.000
_cell.length_c   1.000
_cell.angle_alpha   90.00
_cell.angle_beta   90.00
_cell.angle_gamma   90.00
#
_symmetry.space_group_name_H-M   'P 1'
#
loop_
_entity.id
_entity.type
_entity.pdbx_description
1 polymer ?
#
loop_
_entity_poly.entity_id
_entity_poly.type
_entity_poly.pdbx_seq_one_letter_code
_entity_poly.pdbx_strand_id
1 'polypeptide(L)'
;MGRSSDGSTAAGLSPFDTPASSTLRFLIELTAWVAGPWAAADLFDSGWAVVPALVLLMVLPSIFNVPGDKNIEGVPVSGTVRIAIEAFLLLVAVVASWLVWPPWAAVLVSIAAVGMVATGLPRYRWLAAGAPPTT
;
A
#
# COMPACT_ATOMS: atom_id res chain seq x y z
N MET A 1 40.43 -18.84 16.62
CA MET A 1 39.31 -17.95 17.01
C MET A 1 39.32 -16.74 16.09
N GLY A 2 38.81 -16.90 14.86
CA GLY A 2 38.55 -15.78 13.95
C GLY A 2 37.07 -15.49 14.05
N ARG A 3 36.72 -14.33 14.62
CA ARG A 3 35.35 -13.82 14.60
C ARG A 3 35.11 -13.38 13.16
N SER A 4 34.43 -14.21 12.36
CA SER A 4 33.82 -13.70 11.14
C SER A 4 32.80 -12.66 11.60
N SER A 5 33.16 -11.39 11.41
CA SER A 5 32.19 -10.33 11.32
C SER A 5 31.42 -10.56 10.02
N ASP A 6 30.60 -11.61 10.02
CA ASP A 6 29.54 -11.77 9.05
C ASP A 6 28.58 -10.65 9.39
N GLY A 7 28.87 -9.49 8.82
CA GLY A 7 27.89 -8.45 8.63
C GLY A 7 26.73 -9.14 7.95
N SER A 8 25.71 -9.47 8.74
CA SER A 8 24.36 -9.73 8.27
C SER A 8 23.94 -8.45 7.55
N THR A 9 24.43 -8.36 6.31
CA THR A 9 24.03 -7.38 5.32
C THR A 9 22.55 -7.62 5.21
N ALA A 10 21.77 -6.69 5.76
CA ALA A 10 20.33 -6.71 5.73
C ALA A 10 19.91 -7.08 4.31
N ALA A 11 19.38 -8.29 4.13
CA ALA A 11 18.94 -8.79 2.84
C ALA A 11 18.04 -7.73 2.18
N GLY A 12 18.34 -7.41 0.93
CA GLY A 12 18.02 -6.15 0.27
C GLY A 12 16.56 -5.73 0.33
N LEU A 13 16.28 -4.73 1.15
CA LEU A 13 15.10 -3.87 1.01
C LEU A 13 15.31 -2.96 -0.21
N SER A 14 14.26 -2.70 -0.99
CA SER A 14 14.35 -1.79 -2.13
C SER A 14 14.94 -0.44 -1.66
N PRO A 15 15.91 0.15 -2.37
CA PRO A 15 16.56 1.42 -1.97
C PRO A 15 15.60 2.62 -1.96
N PHE A 16 14.34 2.41 -2.35
CA PHE A 16 13.30 3.43 -2.48
C PHE A 16 12.21 3.32 -1.40
N ASP A 17 12.28 2.36 -0.47
CA ASP A 17 11.38 2.24 0.68
C ASP A 17 11.87 3.12 1.85
N THR A 18 11.69 4.43 1.70
CA THR A 18 12.03 5.40 2.75
C THR A 18 10.94 5.49 3.81
N PRO A 19 11.26 5.78 5.09
CA PRO A 19 10.25 5.87 6.15
C PRO A 19 9.06 6.77 5.81
N ALA A 20 9.30 7.93 5.18
CA ALA A 20 8.23 8.83 4.76
C ALA A 20 7.29 8.19 3.71
N SER A 21 7.85 7.53 2.70
CA SER A 21 7.09 6.85 1.65
C SER A 21 6.30 5.66 2.22
N SER A 22 6.93 4.85 3.07
CA SER A 22 6.27 3.70 3.72
C SER A 22 5.14 4.14 4.66
N THR A 23 5.36 5.20 5.45
CA THR A 23 4.35 5.76 6.36
C THR A 23 3.15 6.31 5.61
N LEU A 24 3.36 7.12 4.57
CA LEU A 24 2.26 7.68 3.78
C LEU A 24 1.46 6.59 3.06
N ARG A 25 2.14 5.59 2.49
CA ARG A 25 1.47 4.42 1.90
C ARG A 25 0.64 3.68 2.94
N PHE A 26 1.20 3.41 4.12
CA PHE A 26 0.48 2.73 5.19
C PHE A 26 -0.75 3.53 5.67
N LEU A 27 -0.64 4.86 5.79
CA LEU A 27 -1.77 5.71 6.15
C LEU A 27 -2.90 5.63 5.11
N ILE A 28 -2.56 5.58 3.82
CA ILE A 28 -3.54 5.39 2.74
C ILE A 28 -4.15 4.00 2.77
N GLU A 29 -3.34 2.94 2.97
CA GLU A 29 -3.84 1.57 3.12
C GLU A 29 -4.82 1.47 4.30
N LEU A 30 -4.44 2.00 5.46
CA LEU A 30 -5.29 2.04 6.65
C LEU A 30 -6.57 2.85 6.42
N THR A 31 -6.47 3.99 5.75
CA THR A 31 -7.65 4.80 5.41
C THR A 31 -8.61 4.03 4.51
N ALA A 32 -8.10 3.32 3.49
CA ALA A 32 -8.92 2.46 2.65
C ALA A 32 -9.61 1.35 3.46
N TRP A 33 -8.90 0.73 4.41
CA TRP A 33 -9.44 -0.34 5.26
C TRP A 33 -10.50 0.15 6.23
N VAL A 34 -10.49 1.42 6.62
CA VAL A 34 -11.51 1.98 7.52
C VAL A 34 -12.67 2.57 6.72
N ALA A 35 -12.40 3.53 5.83
CA ALA A 35 -13.46 4.24 5.11
C ALA A 35 -14.14 3.37 4.05
N GLY A 36 -13.37 2.52 3.35
CA GLY A 36 -13.88 1.69 2.25
C GLY A 36 -15.02 0.74 2.67
N PRO A 37 -14.88 -0.04 3.75
CA PRO A 37 -15.95 -0.91 4.23
C PRO A 37 -17.24 -0.19 4.64
N TRP A 38 -17.14 1.01 5.24
CA TRP A 38 -18.32 1.81 5.55
C TRP A 38 -18.99 2.35 4.29
N ALA A 39 -18.22 2.84 3.32
CA ALA A 39 -18.77 3.26 2.04
C ALA A 39 -19.44 2.09 1.29
N ALA A 40 -18.90 0.87 1.42
CA ALA A 40 -19.54 -0.33 0.88
C ALA A 40 -20.85 -0.66 1.61
N ALA A 41 -20.90 -0.52 2.94
CA ALA A 41 -22.12 -0.72 3.71
C ALA A 41 -23.24 0.23 3.25
N ASP A 42 -22.91 1.50 3.04
CA ASP A 42 -23.86 2.51 2.55
C ASP A 42 -24.28 2.21 1.09
N LEU A 43 -23.34 1.81 0.23
CA LEU A 43 -23.60 1.49 -1.18
C LEU A 43 -24.53 0.28 -1.35
N PHE A 44 -24.38 -0.74 -0.52
CA PHE A 44 -25.18 -1.96 -0.57
C PHE A 44 -26.37 -1.97 0.39
N ASP A 45 -26.61 -0.86 1.11
CA ASP A 45 -27.62 -0.73 2.16
C ASP A 45 -27.59 -1.91 3.16
N SER A 46 -26.37 -2.35 3.51
CA SER A 46 -26.16 -3.56 4.29
C SER A 46 -24.85 -3.52 5.07
N GLY A 47 -24.95 -3.49 6.40
CA GLY A 47 -23.79 -3.57 7.29
C GLY A 47 -22.97 -4.86 7.12
N TRP A 48 -23.55 -5.93 6.55
CA TRP A 48 -22.81 -7.15 6.23
C TRP A 48 -21.75 -6.96 5.14
N ALA A 49 -21.87 -5.92 4.30
CA ALA A 49 -20.87 -5.63 3.26
C ALA A 49 -19.52 -5.17 3.84
N VAL A 50 -19.47 -4.74 5.10
CA VAL A 50 -18.24 -4.30 5.78
C VAL A 50 -17.19 -5.42 5.79
N VAL A 51 -17.60 -6.64 6.16
CA VAL A 51 -16.68 -7.78 6.33
C VAL A 51 -15.98 -8.17 5.02
N PRO A 52 -16.68 -8.49 3.92
CA PRO A 52 -16.02 -8.86 2.67
C PRO A 52 -15.21 -7.70 2.08
N ALA A 53 -15.66 -6.45 2.22
CA ALA A 53 -14.90 -5.29 1.76
C ALA A 53 -13.58 -5.13 2.53
N LEU A 54 -13.61 -5.23 3.86
CA LEU A 54 -12.42 -5.16 4.71
C LEU A 54 -11.44 -6.29 4.37
N VAL A 55 -11.94 -7.52 4.27
CA VAL A 55 -11.12 -8.68 3.91
C VAL A 55 -10.46 -8.47 2.55
N LEU A 56 -11.21 -8.06 1.52
CA LEU A 56 -10.66 -7.81 0.19
C LEU A 56 -9.55 -6.74 0.23
N LEU A 57 -9.84 -5.58 0.83
CA LEU A 57 -8.92 -4.43 0.85
C LEU A 57 -7.66 -4.71 1.67
N MET A 58 -7.74 -5.53 2.71
CA MET A 58 -6.60 -5.94 3.54
C MET A 58 -5.78 -7.04 2.87
N VAL A 59 -6.44 -8.06 2.34
CA VAL A 59 -5.79 -9.26 1.78
C VAL A 59 -5.06 -8.92 0.49
N LEU A 60 -5.64 -8.09 -0.36
CA LEU A 60 -5.10 -7.75 -1.68
C LEU A 60 -3.64 -7.24 -1.62
N PRO A 61 -3.30 -6.18 -0.85
CA PRO A 61 -1.92 -5.70 -0.75
C PRO A 61 -1.02 -6.58 0.14
N SER A 62 -1.59 -7.47 0.96
CA SER A 62 -0.85 -8.31 1.91
C SER A 62 -0.32 -9.59 1.26
N ILE A 63 -1.13 -10.19 0.38
CA ILE A 63 -0.79 -11.44 -0.31
C ILE A 63 -0.01 -11.17 -1.60
N PHE A 64 -0.37 -10.16 -2.39
CA PHE A 64 0.25 -9.93 -3.70
C PHE A 64 1.45 -8.99 -3.59
N ASN A 65 2.66 -9.57 -3.65
CA ASN A 65 3.92 -8.85 -3.49
C ASN A 65 4.84 -9.05 -4.68
N VAL A 66 5.69 -8.05 -4.93
CA VAL A 66 6.77 -8.16 -5.92
C VAL A 66 7.99 -8.74 -5.19
N PRO A 67 8.66 -9.77 -5.74
CA PRO A 67 9.88 -10.31 -5.13
C PRO A 67 10.92 -9.20 -4.88
N GLY A 68 11.44 -9.11 -3.67
CA GLY A 68 12.42 -8.08 -3.25
C GLY A 68 11.85 -6.69 -2.92
N ASP A 69 10.52 -6.49 -3.00
CA ASP A 69 9.86 -5.23 -2.58
C ASP A 69 9.63 -5.18 -1.06
N LYS A 70 9.40 -6.33 -0.41
CA LYS A 70 9.14 -6.45 1.04
C LYS A 70 9.71 -7.74 1.61
N ASN A 71 10.00 -7.75 2.92
CA ASN A 71 10.48 -8.92 3.67
C ASN A 71 9.43 -10.04 3.86
N ILE A 72 8.30 -9.98 3.17
CA ILE A 72 7.19 -10.94 3.30
C ILE A 72 7.04 -11.68 1.97
N GLU A 73 7.24 -12.99 1.99
CA GLU A 73 6.98 -13.87 0.86
C GLU A 73 5.46 -13.99 0.65
N GLY A 74 4.96 -13.33 -0.38
CA GLY A 74 3.57 -13.42 -0.83
C GLY A 74 3.46 -14.12 -2.19
N VAL A 75 2.26 -14.12 -2.77
CA VAL A 75 2.07 -14.53 -4.18
C VAL A 75 2.82 -13.52 -5.07
N PRO A 76 3.82 -13.96 -5.85
CA PRO A 76 4.62 -13.07 -6.66
C PRO A 76 3.77 -12.48 -7.79
N VAL A 77 3.80 -11.16 -7.92
CA VAL A 77 3.13 -10.42 -9.01
C VAL A 77 4.10 -9.48 -9.71
N SER A 78 3.73 -9.02 -10.90
CA SER A 78 4.52 -7.99 -11.60
C SER A 78 4.42 -6.64 -10.89
N GLY A 79 5.44 -5.79 -11.08
CA GLY A 79 5.43 -4.43 -10.54
C GLY A 79 4.23 -3.60 -11.00
N THR A 80 3.75 -3.81 -12.23
CA THR A 80 2.52 -3.17 -12.73
C THR A 80 1.28 -3.58 -11.94
N VAL A 81 1.13 -4.87 -11.60
CA VAL A 81 0.00 -5.34 -10.77
C VAL A 81 0.09 -4.73 -9.38
N ARG A 82 1.29 -4.64 -8.81
CA ARG A 82 1.50 -4.00 -7.50
C ARG A 82 1.12 -2.52 -7.53
N ILE A 83 1.50 -1.78 -8.57
CA ILE A 83 1.10 -0.38 -8.76
C ILE A 83 -0.42 -0.27 -8.88
N ALA A 84 -1.07 -1.16 -9.64
CA ALA A 84 -2.52 -1.18 -9.79
C ALA A 84 -3.26 -1.41 -8.47
N ILE A 85 -2.77 -2.34 -7.64
CA ILE A 85 -3.31 -2.58 -6.29
C ILE A 85 -3.15 -1.33 -5.43
N GLU A 86 -1.97 -0.71 -5.40
CA GLU A 86 -1.75 0.51 -4.61
C GLU A 86 -2.60 1.69 -5.10
N ALA A 87 -2.77 1.85 -6.42
CA ALA A 87 -3.66 2.84 -7.00
C ALA A 87 -5.13 2.59 -6.67
N PHE A 88 -5.56 1.33 -6.64
CA PHE A 88 -6.90 0.94 -6.22
C PHE A 88 -7.16 1.33 -4.75
N LEU A 89 -6.24 1.00 -3.83
CA LEU A 89 -6.38 1.39 -2.42
C LEU A 89 -6.35 2.90 -2.24
N LEU A 90 -5.50 3.62 -2.98
CA LEU A 90 -5.47 5.09 -2.99
C LEU A 90 -6.83 5.67 -3.41
N LEU A 91 -7.40 5.17 -4.50
CA LEU A 91 -8.70 5.60 -4.98
C LEU A 91 -9.80 5.34 -3.95
N VAL A 92 -9.82 4.13 -3.37
CA VAL A 92 -10.78 3.76 -2.32
C VAL A 92 -10.64 4.69 -1.11
N ALA A 93 -9.42 4.93 -0.62
CA ALA A 93 -9.18 5.82 0.51
C ALA A 93 -9.72 7.23 0.26
N VAL A 94 -9.39 7.83 -0.88
CA VAL A 94 -9.82 9.19 -1.22
C VAL A 94 -11.33 9.24 -1.38
N VAL A 95 -11.91 8.42 -2.24
CA VAL A 95 -13.35 8.46 -2.54
C VAL A 95 -14.17 8.13 -1.30
N ALA A 96 -13.86 7.04 -0.60
CA ALA A 96 -14.62 6.64 0.58
C ALA A 96 -14.51 7.68 1.70
N SER A 97 -13.34 8.29 1.93
CA SER A 97 -13.22 9.34 2.94
C SER A 97 -14.13 10.54 2.66
N TRP A 98 -14.32 10.92 1.39
CA TRP A 98 -15.26 11.99 1.02
C TRP A 98 -16.73 11.59 1.19
N LEU A 99 -17.05 10.30 1.13
CA LEU A 99 -18.42 9.80 1.29
C LEU A 99 -18.82 9.65 2.75
N VAL A 100 -17.93 9.12 3.60
CA VAL A 100 -18.31 8.68 4.95
C VAL A 100 -17.70 9.51 6.09
N TRP A 101 -16.75 10.40 5.82
CA TRP A 101 -16.12 11.23 6.84
C TRP A 101 -16.43 12.73 6.66
N PRO A 102 -16.22 13.55 7.71
CA PRO A 102 -16.30 15.00 7.58
C PRO A 102 -15.31 15.54 6.52
N PRO A 103 -15.66 16.61 5.77
CA PRO A 103 -14.84 17.15 4.69
C PRO A 103 -13.40 17.47 5.07
N TRP A 104 -13.16 17.98 6.29
CA TRP A 104 -11.80 18.31 6.75
C TRP A 104 -10.90 17.08 6.82
N ALA A 105 -11.43 15.91 7.20
CA ALA A 105 -10.68 14.67 7.26
C ALA A 105 -10.37 14.15 5.86
N ALA A 106 -11.34 14.23 4.94
CA ALA A 106 -11.14 13.85 3.54
C ALA A 106 -10.10 14.72 2.82
N VAL A 107 -10.02 16.02 3.16
CA VAL A 107 -8.95 16.91 2.70
C VAL A 107 -7.57 16.42 3.18
N LEU A 108 -7.43 16.04 4.45
CA LEU A 108 -6.17 15.51 4.98
C LEU A 108 -5.76 14.21 4.29
N VAL A 109 -6.71 13.30 4.03
CA VAL A 109 -6.48 12.07 3.25
C VAL A 109 -6.01 12.40 1.84
N SER A 110 -6.63 13.38 1.19
CA SER A 110 -6.26 13.81 -0.17
C SER A 110 -4.84 14.39 -0.22
N ILE A 111 -4.44 15.16 0.81
CA ILE A 111 -3.06 15.66 0.95
C ILE A 111 -2.08 14.50 1.16
N ALA A 112 -2.41 13.54 2.03
CA ALA A 112 -1.59 12.35 2.24
C ALA A 112 -1.46 11.50 0.97
N ALA A 113 -2.51 11.42 0.15
CA ALA A 113 -2.51 10.72 -1.13
C ALA A 113 -1.54 11.37 -2.13
N VAL A 114 -1.57 12.71 -2.25
CA VAL A 114 -0.59 13.45 -3.07
C VAL A 114 0.83 13.22 -2.55
N GLY A 115 1.02 13.27 -1.22
CA GLY A 115 2.30 12.99 -0.58
C GLY A 115 2.82 11.59 -0.91
N MET A 116 1.99 10.56 -0.76
CA MET A 116 2.33 9.16 -1.07
C MET A 116 2.80 9.01 -2.51
N VAL A 117 2.07 9.60 -3.47
CA VAL A 117 2.44 9.52 -4.89
C VAL A 117 3.76 10.24 -5.17
N ALA A 118 3.96 11.42 -4.58
CA ALA A 118 5.18 12.19 -4.75
C ALA A 118 6.41 11.46 -4.18
N THR A 119 6.32 10.91 -2.96
CA THR A 119 7.42 10.17 -2.32
C THR A 119 7.63 8.78 -2.93
N GLY A 120 6.58 8.18 -3.49
CA GLY A 120 6.59 6.84 -4.08
C GLY A 120 7.06 6.79 -5.53
N LEU A 121 7.17 7.94 -6.22
CA LEU A 121 7.50 8.00 -7.65
C LEU A 121 8.78 7.23 -8.06
N PRO A 122 9.90 7.29 -7.31
CA PRO A 122 11.09 6.49 -7.63
C PRO A 122 10.80 4.98 -7.59
N ARG A 123 10.05 4.52 -6.58
CA ARG A 123 9.65 3.11 -6.44
C ARG A 123 8.71 2.69 -7.56
N TYR A 124 7.75 3.53 -7.95
CA TYR A 124 6.85 3.23 -9.06
C TYR A 124 7.59 3.08 -10.40
N ARG A 125 8.61 3.91 -10.64
CA ARG A 125 9.46 3.77 -11.83
C ARG A 125 10.26 2.47 -11.81
N TRP A 126 10.81 2.08 -10.66
CA TRP A 126 11.52 0.81 -10.49
C TRP A 126 10.61 -0.41 -10.70
N LEU A 127 9.41 -0.39 -10.11
CA LEU A 127 8.39 -1.43 -10.29
C LEU A 127 7.92 -1.54 -11.75
N ALA A 128 7.67 -0.40 -12.40
CA ALA A 128 7.25 -0.36 -13.80
C ALA A 128 8.34 -0.85 -14.77
N ALA A 129 9.61 -0.78 -14.37
CA ALA A 129 10.74 -1.33 -15.13
C ALA A 129 10.90 -2.85 -15.02
N GLY A 130 10.08 -3.55 -14.21
CA GLY A 130 9.98 -5.02 -14.22
C GLY A 130 10.95 -5.76 -13.28
N ALA A 131 11.27 -5.21 -12.11
CA ALA A 131 12.25 -5.74 -11.12
C ALA A 131 12.25 -7.29 -10.95
N PRO A 132 13.42 -8.01 -10.87
CA PRO A 132 14.70 -7.72 -10.16
C PRO A 132 16.00 -7.78 -11.04
N PRO A 133 17.26 -7.57 -10.53
CA PRO A 133 17.71 -7.53 -9.12
C PRO A 133 18.44 -6.25 -8.65
N THR A 134 18.26 -5.91 -7.37
CA THR A 134 19.24 -5.13 -6.59
C THR A 134 20.16 -6.14 -5.92
N THR A 135 21.46 -6.05 -6.21
CA THR A 135 22.57 -6.96 -5.81
C THR A 135 22.47 -7.49 -4.40
#